data_AF-A0A7S4MKI8-F1
#
_entry.id   AF-A0A7S4MKI8-F1
#
_cell.length_a   1.000
_cell.length_b   1.000
_cell.length_c   1.000
_cell.angle_alpha   90.00
_cell.angle_beta   90.00
_cell.angle_gamma   90.00
#
_symmetry.space_group_name_H-M   'P 1'
#
loop_
_entity.id
_entity.type
_entity.pdbx_description
1 polymer ?
#
loop_
_entity_poly.entity_id
_entity_poly.type
_entity_poly.pdbx_seq_one_letter_code
_entity_poly.pdbx_strand_id
1 'polypeptide(L)'
;AERAEATAHFMANEEDTPREVPPKQPLLTIASLHPAGLEANICEALFARFGYGPLRQYLDAEGGEMAFGRYAQAVSGELAIKFRLSPLMGETGTYIAVFGHAVWLNAIAYAIATAAGLSDEELDFLLDLELGECEAIHVPLYSSDFGGKVQKMVVPL
;
A
#
# COMPACT_ATOMS: atom_id res chain seq x y z
N ALA A 1 5.83 -14.85 4.76
CA ALA A 1 6.26 -14.45 3.40
C ALA A 1 5.43 -15.18 2.35
N GLU A 2 5.55 -16.52 2.21
CA GLU A 2 4.87 -17.29 1.15
C GLU A 2 3.34 -17.12 1.07
N ARG A 3 2.62 -17.11 2.21
CA ARG A 3 1.16 -16.86 2.20
C ARG A 3 0.79 -15.46 1.72
N ALA A 4 1.58 -14.46 2.11
CA ALA A 4 1.34 -13.07 1.77
C ALA A 4 1.59 -12.84 0.26
N GLU A 5 2.62 -13.49 -0.28
CA GLU A 5 2.92 -13.51 -1.71
C GLU A 5 1.83 -14.23 -2.53
N ALA A 6 1.33 -15.37 -2.06
CA ALA A 6 0.19 -16.06 -2.69
C ALA A 6 -1.07 -15.19 -2.71
N THR A 7 -1.35 -14.47 -1.61
CA THR A 7 -2.43 -13.48 -1.50
C THR A 7 -2.27 -12.34 -2.51
N ALA A 8 -1.08 -11.73 -2.61
CA ALA A 8 -0.84 -10.66 -3.56
C ALA A 8 -0.99 -11.13 -5.01
N HIS A 9 -0.56 -12.36 -5.32
CA HIS A 9 -0.80 -12.96 -6.63
C HIS A 9 -2.29 -13.20 -6.90
N PHE A 10 -3.08 -13.64 -5.91
CA PHE A 10 -4.52 -13.79 -6.08
C PHE A 10 -5.17 -12.44 -6.41
N MET A 11 -4.84 -11.42 -5.63
CA MET A 11 -5.38 -10.06 -5.77
C MET A 11 -5.01 -9.40 -7.09
N ALA A 12 -3.78 -9.57 -7.58
CA ALA A 12 -3.39 -9.01 -8.88
C ALA A 12 -4.18 -9.59 -10.07
N ASN A 13 -4.87 -10.73 -9.92
CA ASN A 13 -5.57 -11.41 -11.01
C ASN A 13 -7.10 -11.24 -11.01
N GLU A 14 -7.70 -10.47 -10.09
CA GLU A 14 -9.15 -10.24 -10.10
C GLU A 14 -9.57 -9.22 -11.18
N GLU A 15 -9.83 -9.72 -12.39
CA GLU A 15 -10.80 -9.12 -13.32
C GLU A 15 -12.04 -10.03 -13.38
N ASP A 16 -13.22 -9.41 -13.28
CA ASP A 16 -14.55 -10.01 -13.04
C ASP A 16 -15.13 -10.79 -14.24
N THR A 17 -14.34 -11.65 -14.90
CA THR A 17 -14.81 -12.49 -16.02
C THR A 17 -14.36 -13.95 -15.92
N PRO A 18 -15.26 -14.92 -16.21
CA PRO A 18 -14.90 -16.32 -16.21
C PRO A 18 -14.18 -16.67 -17.52
N ARG A 19 -12.85 -16.81 -17.51
CA ARG A 19 -12.07 -17.62 -18.47
C ARG A 19 -10.58 -17.63 -18.15
N GLU A 20 -9.97 -18.78 -18.41
CA GLU A 20 -8.53 -19.08 -18.54
C GLU A 20 -7.60 -18.32 -17.58
N VAL A 21 -7.00 -19.04 -16.63
CA VAL A 21 -5.98 -18.52 -15.68
C VAL A 21 -5.07 -17.52 -16.41
N PRO A 22 -5.24 -16.20 -16.17
CA PRO A 22 -4.46 -15.21 -16.88
C PRO A 22 -2.98 -15.48 -16.59
N PRO A 23 -2.07 -15.24 -17.55
CA PRO A 23 -0.64 -15.38 -17.30
C PRO A 23 -0.32 -14.54 -16.07
N LYS A 24 0.22 -15.18 -15.01
CA LYS A 24 0.54 -14.54 -13.73
C LYS A 24 1.14 -13.16 -14.01
N GLN A 25 0.40 -12.11 -13.70
CA GLN A 25 0.92 -10.77 -13.87
C GLN A 25 2.19 -10.67 -13.02
N PRO A 26 3.29 -10.18 -13.59
CA PRO A 26 4.56 -10.20 -12.89
C PRO A 26 4.46 -9.27 -11.68
N LEU A 27 4.67 -9.83 -10.49
CA LEU A 27 4.56 -9.15 -9.20
C LEU A 27 5.96 -8.94 -8.65
N LEU A 28 6.32 -7.69 -8.34
CA LEU A 28 7.52 -7.38 -7.59
C LEU A 28 7.18 -7.39 -6.10
N THR A 29 7.48 -8.51 -5.44
CA THR A 29 7.23 -8.67 -4.00
C THR A 29 8.29 -7.94 -3.21
N ILE A 30 7.92 -6.89 -2.47
CA ILE A 30 8.86 -6.22 -1.57
C ILE A 30 8.55 -6.68 -0.14
N ALA A 31 9.25 -7.73 0.27
CA ALA A 31 9.17 -8.22 1.63
C ALA A 31 9.81 -7.23 2.60
N SER A 32 9.08 -6.91 3.67
CA SER A 32 9.59 -6.25 4.86
C SER A 32 10.23 -4.88 4.58
N LEU A 33 9.45 -3.93 4.04
CA LEU A 33 9.75 -2.50 4.20
C LEU A 33 9.44 -2.09 5.64
N HIS A 34 10.23 -2.64 6.57
CA HIS A 34 10.39 -1.96 7.84
C HIS A 34 11.23 -0.73 7.52
N PRO A 35 10.82 0.48 7.93
CA PRO A 35 11.66 1.65 7.75
C PRO A 35 12.89 1.49 8.65
N ALA A 36 13.92 0.84 8.13
CA ALA A 36 15.17 0.64 8.83
C ALA A 36 15.87 2.00 8.87
N GLY A 37 15.62 2.79 9.92
CA GLY A 37 16.30 4.06 10.15
C GLY A 37 15.43 5.32 10.12
N LEU A 38 14.10 5.22 9.94
CA LEU A 38 13.24 6.27 10.46
C LEU A 38 13.11 6.03 11.95
N GLU A 39 13.46 7.01 12.78
CA GLU A 39 13.06 7.04 14.19
C GLU A 39 11.53 7.04 14.26
N ALA A 40 10.91 5.86 14.15
CA ALA A 40 9.47 5.64 14.17
C ALA A 40 8.88 5.88 15.57
N ASN A 41 9.58 6.62 16.43
CA ASN A 41 9.24 6.85 17.83
C ASN A 41 7.84 7.42 17.97
N ILE A 42 7.44 8.34 17.09
CA ILE A 42 6.11 8.96 17.11
C ILE A 42 5.06 8.03 16.49
N CYS A 43 5.31 7.42 15.33
CA CYS A 43 4.36 6.47 14.72
C CYS A 43 4.07 5.28 15.63
N GLU A 44 5.11 4.70 16.23
CA GLU A 44 4.99 3.59 17.19
C GLU A 44 4.34 4.03 18.50
N ALA A 45 4.66 5.22 19.02
CA ALA A 45 3.99 5.74 20.22
C ALA A 45 2.50 6.01 19.98
N LEU A 46 2.13 6.57 18.82
CA LEU A 46 0.73 6.75 18.43
C LEU A 46 0.04 5.40 18.26
N PHE A 47 0.70 4.42 17.64
CA PHE A 47 0.15 3.06 17.50
C PHE A 47 -0.03 2.37 18.85
N ALA A 48 0.95 2.48 19.76
CA ALA A 48 0.85 1.95 21.11
C ALA A 48 -0.29 2.60 21.92
N ARG A 49 -0.63 3.86 21.62
CA ARG A 49 -1.71 4.61 22.26
C ARG A 49 -3.08 4.27 21.69
N PHE A 50 -3.21 4.19 20.38
CA PHE A 50 -4.49 4.08 19.69
C PHE A 50 -4.86 2.67 19.24
N GLY A 51 -3.88 1.78 19.09
CA GLY A 51 -4.11 0.42 18.59
C GLY A 51 -4.57 0.41 17.12
N TYR A 52 -5.32 -0.60 16.72
CA TYR A 52 -5.86 -0.63 15.36
C TYR A 52 -6.91 0.47 15.15
N GLY A 53 -6.86 1.13 13.99
CA GLY A 53 -7.78 2.20 13.63
C GLY A 53 -7.44 2.85 12.28
N PRO A 54 -8.33 3.70 11.76
CA PRO A 54 -8.17 4.37 10.47
C PRO A 54 -7.03 5.39 10.49
N LEU A 55 -6.43 5.66 9.34
CA LEU A 55 -5.31 6.60 9.22
C LEU A 55 -5.69 8.02 9.66
N ARG A 56 -6.93 8.46 9.44
CA ARG A 56 -7.42 9.79 9.85
C ARG A 56 -7.14 10.07 11.32
N GLN A 57 -7.45 9.11 12.20
CA GLN A 57 -7.23 9.23 13.65
C GLN A 57 -5.76 9.53 13.99
N TYR A 58 -4.83 8.98 13.21
CA TYR A 58 -3.40 9.18 13.41
C TYR A 58 -2.93 10.52 12.90
N LEU A 59 -3.43 10.98 11.75
CA LEU A 59 -3.07 12.28 11.18
C LEU A 59 -3.59 13.44 12.04
N ASP A 60 -4.78 13.28 12.62
CA ASP A 60 -5.40 14.26 13.51
C ASP A 60 -4.69 14.37 14.88
N ALA A 61 -3.84 13.40 15.23
CA ALA A 61 -3.07 13.43 16.46
C ALA A 61 -1.88 14.40 16.36
N GLU A 62 -1.49 14.97 17.51
CA GLU A 62 -0.33 15.88 17.58
C GLU A 62 0.94 15.21 17.03
N GLY A 63 1.53 15.83 15.99
CA GLY A 63 2.72 15.32 15.32
C GLY A 63 2.48 14.15 14.35
N GLY A 64 1.24 13.66 14.24
CA GLY A 64 0.86 12.52 13.43
C GLY A 64 1.06 12.73 11.93
N GLU A 65 0.56 13.84 11.39
CA GLU A 65 0.75 14.20 9.97
C GLU A 65 2.23 14.20 9.56
N MET A 66 3.09 14.82 10.36
CA MET A 66 4.53 14.86 10.10
C MET A 66 5.16 13.47 10.18
N ALA A 67 4.80 12.67 11.19
CA ALA A 67 5.38 11.36 11.43
C ALA A 67 5.00 10.38 10.31
N PHE A 68 3.72 10.27 9.99
CA PHE A 68 3.21 9.39 8.93
C PHE A 68 3.57 9.88 7.53
N GLY A 69 3.65 11.20 7.31
CA GLY A 69 4.15 11.78 6.07
C GLY A 69 5.61 11.43 5.81
N ARG A 70 6.49 11.56 6.82
CA ARG A 70 7.91 11.14 6.70
C ARG A 70 8.05 9.63 6.50
N TYR A 71 7.23 8.85 7.19
CA TYR A 71 7.17 7.41 7.01
C TYR A 71 6.83 7.05 5.55
N ALA A 72 5.72 7.56 5.04
CA ALA A 72 5.27 7.29 3.68
C ALA A 72 6.26 7.78 2.64
N GLN A 73 6.91 8.94 2.86
CA GLN A 73 7.95 9.46 1.98
C GLN A 73 9.17 8.53 1.89
N ALA A 74 9.68 8.05 3.02
CA ALA A 74 10.85 7.18 3.03
C ALA A 74 10.56 5.85 2.33
N VAL A 75 9.42 5.22 2.67
CA VAL A 75 9.00 3.95 2.05
C VAL A 75 8.80 4.14 0.55
N SER A 76 8.11 5.21 0.12
CA SER A 76 7.93 5.52 -1.31
C SER A 76 9.26 5.74 -2.03
N GLY A 77 10.26 6.32 -1.36
CA GLY A 77 11.62 6.45 -1.87
C GLY A 77 12.29 5.09 -2.10
N GLU A 78 12.20 4.18 -1.14
CA GLU A 78 12.72 2.82 -1.28
C GLU A 78 12.00 2.03 -2.39
N LEU A 79 10.67 2.16 -2.46
CA LEU A 79 9.85 1.58 -3.53
C LEU A 79 10.30 2.07 -4.91
N ALA A 80 10.50 3.38 -5.06
CA ALA A 80 10.95 3.97 -6.31
C ALA A 80 12.35 3.49 -6.71
N ILE A 81 13.27 3.34 -5.76
CA ILE A 81 14.62 2.80 -6.03
C ILE A 81 14.50 1.34 -6.50
N LYS A 82 13.77 0.49 -5.77
CA LYS A 82 13.58 -0.92 -6.12
C LYS A 82 12.95 -1.08 -7.50
N PHE A 83 11.90 -0.32 -7.78
CA PHE A 83 11.25 -0.33 -9.09
C PHE A 83 12.17 0.10 -10.23
N ARG A 84 13.06 1.09 -10.01
CA ARG A 84 14.04 1.51 -11.03
C ARG A 84 15.15 0.48 -11.24
N LEU A 85 15.52 -0.27 -10.21
CA LEU A 85 16.58 -1.28 -10.29
C LEU A 85 16.09 -2.62 -10.84
N SER A 86 14.80 -2.94 -10.73
CA SER A 86 14.25 -4.24 -11.14
C SER A 86 14.60 -4.63 -12.59
N PRO A 87 14.51 -3.74 -13.62
CA PRO A 87 14.83 -4.12 -14.98
C PRO A 87 16.32 -4.47 -15.17
N LEU A 88 17.19 -3.85 -14.38
CA LEU A 88 18.63 -4.14 -14.39
C LEU A 88 18.95 -5.50 -13.79
N MET A 89 18.06 -6.03 -12.94
CA MET A 89 18.18 -7.35 -12.32
C MET A 89 17.47 -8.44 -13.13
N GLY A 90 16.91 -8.11 -14.29
CA GLY A 90 16.10 -9.02 -15.11
C GLY A 90 14.71 -9.29 -14.52
N GLU A 91 14.32 -8.53 -13.49
CA GLU A 91 12.98 -8.57 -12.90
C GLU A 91 12.07 -7.64 -13.71
N THR A 92 10.93 -8.15 -14.14
CA THR A 92 9.84 -7.34 -14.69
C THR A 92 8.67 -7.49 -13.74
N GLY A 93 7.93 -6.40 -13.50
CA GLY A 93 6.81 -6.37 -12.57
C GLY A 93 5.85 -5.26 -12.95
N THR A 94 4.57 -5.58 -13.06
CA THR A 94 3.49 -4.61 -13.29
C THR A 94 2.95 -4.07 -11.97
N TYR A 95 3.12 -4.84 -10.89
CA TYR A 95 2.62 -4.54 -9.55
C TYR A 95 3.73 -4.61 -8.52
N ILE A 96 3.58 -3.82 -7.46
CA ILE A 96 4.42 -3.89 -6.27
C ILE A 96 3.54 -4.28 -5.09
N ALA A 97 3.89 -5.38 -4.41
CA ALA A 97 3.22 -5.80 -3.19
C ALA A 97 4.00 -5.35 -1.95
N VAL A 98 3.31 -4.66 -1.03
CA VAL A 98 3.85 -4.19 0.25
C VAL A 98 3.05 -4.82 1.38
N PHE A 99 3.75 -5.33 2.41
CA PHE A 99 3.14 -5.98 3.57
C PHE A 99 3.58 -5.30 4.87
N GLY A 100 2.64 -5.12 5.80
CA GLY A 100 2.87 -4.43 7.06
C GLY A 100 1.59 -4.28 7.87
N HIS A 101 1.65 -3.48 8.95
CA HIS A 101 0.45 -3.15 9.72
C HIS A 101 -0.47 -2.20 8.93
N ALA A 102 -1.78 -2.38 9.08
CA ALA A 102 -2.84 -1.67 8.38
C ALA A 102 -2.58 -0.14 8.27
N VAL A 103 -2.38 0.53 9.40
CA VAL A 103 -2.19 1.99 9.44
C VAL A 103 -0.96 2.46 8.64
N TRP A 104 0.10 1.65 8.60
CA TRP A 104 1.31 1.96 7.82
C TRP A 104 1.07 1.76 6.32
N LEU A 105 0.37 0.69 5.96
CA LEU A 105 -0.04 0.42 4.58
C LEU A 105 -0.96 1.53 4.06
N ASN A 106 -1.91 1.99 4.87
CA ASN A 106 -2.78 3.11 4.52
C ASN A 106 -1.99 4.40 4.29
N ALA A 107 -0.98 4.69 5.11
CA ALA A 107 -0.15 5.89 4.94
C ALA A 107 0.63 5.87 3.63
N ILE A 108 1.16 4.70 3.24
CA ILE A 108 1.83 4.51 1.96
C ILE A 108 0.82 4.65 0.81
N ALA A 109 -0.34 4.00 0.91
CA ALA A 109 -1.40 4.06 -0.08
C ALA A 109 -1.89 5.49 -0.30
N TYR A 110 -2.13 6.25 0.77
CA TYR A 110 -2.54 7.65 0.74
C TYR A 110 -1.50 8.53 0.05
N ALA A 111 -0.21 8.36 0.37
CA ALA A 111 0.86 9.12 -0.27
C ALA A 111 0.98 8.83 -1.78
N ILE A 112 0.87 7.56 -2.18
CA ILE A 112 0.89 7.15 -3.59
C ILE A 112 -0.34 7.69 -4.32
N ALA A 113 -1.54 7.55 -3.75
CA ALA A 113 -2.78 8.05 -4.32
C ALA A 113 -2.75 9.58 -4.50
N THR A 114 -2.23 10.29 -3.51
CA THR A 114 -2.03 11.75 -3.58
C THR A 114 -1.09 12.10 -4.73
N ALA A 115 0.03 11.39 -4.86
CA ALA A 115 1.01 11.63 -5.93
C ALA A 115 0.47 11.25 -7.33
N ALA A 116 -0.41 10.25 -7.41
CA ALA A 116 -1.08 9.83 -8.65
C ALA A 116 -2.20 10.80 -9.09
N GLY A 117 -2.55 11.78 -8.24
CA GLY A 117 -3.60 12.76 -8.54
C GLY A 117 -5.00 12.19 -8.45
N LEU A 118 -5.23 11.25 -7.53
CA LEU A 118 -6.58 10.72 -7.29
C LEU A 118 -7.49 11.78 -6.65
N SER A 119 -8.79 11.56 -6.78
CA SER A 119 -9.80 12.51 -6.32
C SER A 119 -9.86 12.62 -4.80
N ASP A 120 -10.33 13.77 -4.29
CA ASP A 120 -10.52 13.97 -2.84
C ASP A 120 -11.42 12.89 -2.21
N GLU A 121 -12.42 12.39 -2.95
CA GLU A 121 -13.28 11.28 -2.51
C GLU A 121 -12.50 9.99 -2.30
N GLU A 122 -11.58 9.65 -3.20
CA GLU A 122 -10.71 8.47 -3.09
C GLU A 122 -9.67 8.63 -1.97
N LEU A 123 -9.17 9.84 -1.78
CA LEU A 123 -8.26 10.16 -0.68
C LEU A 123 -8.98 10.07 0.68
N ASP A 124 -10.19 10.61 0.80
CA ASP A 124 -11.00 10.49 2.02
C ASP A 124 -11.34 9.03 2.33
N PHE A 125 -11.68 8.24 1.31
CA PHE A 125 -11.88 6.79 1.47
C PHE A 125 -10.65 6.10 2.09
N LEU A 126 -9.44 6.43 1.63
CA LEU A 126 -8.19 5.86 2.17
C LEU A 126 -7.92 6.28 3.62
N LEU A 127 -8.30 7.50 4.00
CA LEU A 127 -8.11 8.00 5.36
C LEU A 127 -8.97 7.24 6.37
N ASP A 128 -10.19 6.86 5.97
CA ASP A 128 -11.17 6.19 6.82
C ASP A 128 -11.17 4.66 6.72
N LEU A 129 -10.39 4.11 5.78
CA LEU A 129 -10.31 2.68 5.57
C LEU A 129 -9.64 1.98 6.77
N GLU A 130 -10.34 1.04 7.39
CA GLU A 130 -9.72 0.10 8.33
C GLU A 130 -9.46 -1.23 7.60
N LEU A 131 -8.18 -1.56 7.42
CA LEU A 131 -7.77 -2.86 6.87
C LEU A 131 -7.76 -3.90 7.99
N GLY A 132 -8.58 -4.93 7.82
CA GLY A 132 -8.59 -6.15 8.61
C GLY A 132 -7.54 -7.16 8.14
N GLU A 133 -7.59 -8.34 8.76
CA GLU A 133 -6.75 -9.47 8.35
C GLU A 133 -7.14 -9.94 6.94
N CYS A 134 -6.14 -10.24 6.11
CA CYS A 134 -6.33 -10.71 4.73
C CYS A 134 -7.00 -9.70 3.77
N GLU A 135 -6.97 -8.41 4.11
CA GLU A 135 -7.40 -7.32 3.25
C GLU A 135 -6.20 -6.56 2.68
N ALA A 136 -6.39 -5.92 1.52
CA ALA A 136 -5.37 -5.09 0.88
C ALA A 136 -5.98 -3.86 0.20
N ILE A 137 -5.11 -2.93 -0.19
CA ILE A 137 -5.46 -1.76 -1.00
C ILE A 137 -4.74 -1.88 -2.33
N HIS A 138 -5.50 -1.87 -3.42
CA HIS A 138 -4.96 -1.64 -4.75
C HIS A 138 -5.00 -0.15 -5.04
N VAL A 139 -3.83 0.43 -5.30
CA VAL A 139 -3.66 1.86 -5.63
C VAL A 139 -3.12 1.97 -7.05
N PRO A 140 -3.83 2.62 -7.98
CA PRO A 140 -3.30 2.86 -9.32
C PRO A 140 -2.16 3.89 -9.27
N LEU A 141 -1.09 3.62 -10.03
CA LEU A 141 0.08 4.53 -10.13
C LEU A 141 -0.13 5.70 -11.11
N TYR A 142 -1.22 5.68 -11.86
CA TYR A 142 -1.56 6.68 -12.87
C TYR A 142 -3.00 7.16 -12.65
N SER A 143 -3.30 8.41 -13.00
CA SER A 143 -4.56 9.07 -12.69
C SER A 143 -5.79 8.28 -13.21
N SER A 144 -6.92 8.54 -12.57
CA SER A 144 -8.23 7.97 -12.88
C SER A 144 -8.74 8.24 -14.30
N ASP A 145 -8.06 9.10 -15.08
CA ASP A 145 -8.31 9.29 -16.51
C ASP A 145 -8.15 7.99 -17.32
N PHE A 146 -7.43 7.01 -16.77
CA PHE A 146 -7.29 5.64 -17.32
C PHE A 146 -8.19 4.60 -16.63
N GLY A 147 -9.16 5.03 -15.82
CA GLY A 147 -10.14 4.15 -15.16
C GLY A 147 -9.64 3.45 -13.89
N GLY A 148 -8.43 3.75 -13.41
CA GLY A 148 -7.92 3.24 -12.14
C GLY A 148 -8.62 3.91 -10.97
N LYS A 149 -9.21 3.13 -10.07
CA LYS A 149 -9.72 3.59 -8.77
C LYS A 149 -9.00 2.88 -7.64
N VAL A 150 -8.91 3.52 -6.48
CA VAL A 150 -8.54 2.80 -5.24
C VAL A 150 -9.55 1.69 -5.00
N GLN A 151 -9.07 0.48 -4.73
CA GLN A 151 -9.93 -0.66 -4.42
C GLN A 151 -9.47 -1.34 -3.13
N LYS A 152 -10.41 -1.56 -2.22
CA LYS A 152 -10.23 -2.49 -1.11
C LYS A 152 -10.40 -3.91 -1.66
N MET A 153 -9.41 -4.76 -1.40
CA MET A 153 -9.41 -6.15 -1.83
C MET A 153 -9.50 -7.07 -0.62
N VAL A 154 -10.20 -8.20 -0.76
CA VAL A 154 -10.39 -9.18 0.32
C VAL A 154 -10.02 -10.55 -0.22
N VAL A 155 -9.12 -11.28 0.46
CA VAL A 155 -8.89 -12.68 0.11
C VAL A 155 -9.96 -13.55 0.76
N PRO A 156 -10.74 -14.33 -0.02
CA PRO A 156 -11.59 -15.36 0.56
C PRO A 156 -10.71 -16.46 1.20
N LEU A 157 -10.93 -16.72 2.50
CA LEU A 157 -10.25 -17.76 3.27
C LEU A 157 -10.80 -19.16 3.00
#